data_AF-X1GUI8-F1
#
_entry.id   AF-X1GUI8-F1
#
_cell.length_a   1.000
_cell.length_b   1.000
_cell.length_c   1.000
_cell.angle_alpha   90.00
_cell.angle_beta   90.00
_cell.angle_gamma   90.00
#
_symmetry.space_group_name_H-M   'P 1'
#
loop_
_entity.id
_entity.type
_entity.pdbx_description
1 polymer ?
#
loop_
_entity_poly.entity_id
_entity_poly.type
_entity_poly.pdbx_seq_one_letter_code
_entity_poly.pdbx_strand_id
1 'polypeptide(L)'
;KTELKQINPTAENTENVVLDIKKEIIRISTASKTKCTVCGKNIEIFDEVTGCPICEARAHKGHFIDWVRMKHACPVCKKSLNVSSSGVIFID
;
A
#
# COMPACT_ATOMS: atom_id res chain seq x y z
N LYS A 1 22.70 -15.55 9.52
CA LYS A 1 21.76 -14.58 10.14
C LYS A 1 20.41 -14.82 9.50
N THR A 2 19.36 -15.11 10.26
CA THR A 2 18.03 -15.33 9.71
C THR A 2 17.42 -13.97 9.36
N GLU A 3 17.19 -13.70 8.07
CA GLU A 3 16.61 -12.43 7.62
C GLU A 3 15.08 -12.49 7.72
N LEU A 4 14.54 -12.00 8.83
CA LEU A 4 13.09 -11.86 9.00
C LEU A 4 12.62 -10.58 8.29
N LYS A 5 11.62 -10.68 7.42
CA LYS A 5 10.94 -9.54 6.79
C LYS A 5 9.49 -9.49 7.25
N GLN A 6 9.02 -8.30 7.59
CA GLN A 6 7.61 -8.06 7.85
C GLN A 6 6.80 -8.17 6.55
N ILE A 7 5.65 -8.82 6.64
CA ILE A 7 4.65 -8.88 5.57
C ILE A 7 3.49 -7.93 5.88
N ASN A 8 2.90 -7.36 4.84
CA ASN A 8 1.76 -6.46 4.86
C ASN A 8 0.71 -6.96 3.86
N PRO A 9 -0.06 -8.01 4.19
CA PRO A 9 -1.13 -8.51 3.33
C PRO A 9 -2.19 -7.44 3.10
N THR A 10 -2.52 -7.18 1.83
CA THR A 10 -3.56 -6.24 1.38
C THR A 10 -4.36 -6.86 0.25
N ALA A 11 -5.49 -6.24 -0.13
CA ALA A 11 -6.28 -6.71 -1.27
C ALA A 11 -5.50 -6.63 -2.59
N GLU A 12 -4.55 -5.70 -2.68
CA GLU A 12 -3.68 -5.46 -3.82
C GLU A 12 -2.62 -6.55 -4.03
N ASN A 13 -2.16 -7.17 -2.93
CA ASN A 13 -0.99 -8.06 -2.95
C ASN A 13 -1.25 -9.50 -2.47
N THR A 14 -2.49 -9.83 -2.11
CA THR A 14 -2.84 -11.14 -1.53
C THR A 14 -4.03 -11.78 -2.25
N GLU A 15 -3.90 -13.06 -2.60
CA GLU A 15 -4.99 -13.88 -3.12
C GLU A 15 -5.74 -14.58 -2.00
N ASN A 16 -5.01 -15.22 -1.08
CA ASN A 16 -5.60 -16.01 -0.02
C ASN A 16 -4.67 -16.11 1.20
N VAL A 17 -5.26 -16.20 2.39
CA VAL A 17 -4.56 -16.43 3.66
C VAL A 17 -5.25 -17.58 4.37
N VAL A 18 -4.51 -18.66 4.63
CA VAL A 18 -5.01 -19.86 5.32
C VAL A 18 -4.24 -20.08 6.61
N LEU A 19 -4.94 -20.13 7.74
CA LEU A 19 -4.38 -20.62 9.00
C LEU A 19 -4.59 -22.14 9.12
N ASP A 20 -3.50 -22.89 9.12
CA ASP A 20 -3.50 -24.32 9.40
C ASP A 20 -3.23 -24.52 10.90
N ILE A 21 -4.31 -24.52 11.69
CA ILE A 21 -4.25 -24.59 13.17
C ILE A 21 -3.49 -25.85 13.63
N LYS A 22 -3.63 -26.96 12.92
CA LYS A 22 -2.98 -28.24 13.29
C LYS A 22 -1.48 -28.20 13.11
N LYS A 23 -1.00 -27.44 12.12
CA LYS A 23 0.44 -27.31 11.83
C LYS A 23 1.04 -26.02 12.39
N GLU A 24 0.23 -25.18 13.03
CA GLU A 24 0.62 -23.86 13.54
C GLU A 24 1.30 -23.00 12.46
N ILE A 25 0.81 -23.09 11.21
CA ILE A 25 1.37 -22.40 10.04
C ILE A 25 0.31 -21.52 9.39
N ILE A 26 0.70 -20.29 9.03
CA ILE A 26 -0.07 -19.43 8.13
C ILE A 26 0.51 -19.58 6.73
N ARG A 27 -0.33 -19.97 5.76
CA ARG A 27 0.02 -19.97 4.33
C ARG A 27 -0.59 -18.74 3.67
N ILE A 28 0.22 -18.01 2.92
CA ILE A 28 -0.22 -16.82 2.20
C ILE A 28 0.10 -17.01 0.72
N SER A 29 -0.92 -16.90 -0.12
CA SER A 29 -0.79 -16.85 -1.57
C SER A 29 -0.73 -15.38 -1.99
N THR A 30 0.42 -14.95 -2.49
CA THR A 30 0.66 -13.57 -2.94
C THR A 30 0.17 -13.36 -4.37
N ALA A 31 -0.33 -12.17 -4.65
CA ALA A 31 -0.53 -11.68 -6.02
C ALA A 31 0.04 -10.28 -6.18
N SER A 32 0.06 -9.79 -7.42
CA SER A 32 0.45 -8.43 -7.75
C SER A 32 -0.66 -7.78 -8.57
N LYS A 33 -1.82 -7.55 -7.93
CA LYS A 33 -3.05 -7.13 -8.63
C LYS A 33 -3.07 -5.64 -8.98
N THR A 34 -2.25 -4.84 -8.32
CA THR A 34 -2.26 -3.38 -8.47
C THR A 34 -0.84 -2.84 -8.60
N LYS A 35 -0.69 -1.83 -9.47
CA LYS A 35 0.54 -1.08 -9.64
C LYS A 35 0.47 0.23 -8.86
N CYS A 36 1.58 0.61 -8.26
CA CYS A 36 1.72 1.89 -7.61
C CYS A 36 1.52 3.02 -8.63
N THR A 37 0.57 3.91 -8.36
CA THR A 37 0.22 5.01 -9.27
C THR A 37 1.32 6.07 -9.42
N VAL A 38 2.39 5.99 -8.63
CA VAL A 38 3.52 6.93 -8.67
C VAL A 38 4.72 6.34 -9.40
N CYS A 39 5.18 5.13 -9.05
CA CYS A 39 6.38 4.52 -9.65
C CYS A 39 6.07 3.49 -10.76
N GLY A 40 4.81 3.08 -10.93
CA GLY A 40 4.37 2.11 -11.93
C GLY A 40 4.75 0.64 -11.65
N LYS A 41 5.48 0.36 -10.56
CA LYS A 41 5.82 -1.01 -10.15
C LYS A 41 4.65 -1.67 -9.41
N ASN A 42 4.62 -2.99 -9.39
CA ASN A 42 3.65 -3.75 -8.61
C ASN A 42 3.76 -3.43 -7.11
N ILE A 43 2.63 -3.55 -6.43
CA ILE A 43 2.56 -3.54 -4.98
C ILE A 43 2.67 -5.00 -4.51
N GLU A 44 3.73 -5.30 -3.78
CA GLU A 44 4.08 -6.64 -3.31
C GLU A 44 3.72 -6.82 -1.83
N ILE A 45 3.81 -8.06 -1.32
CA ILE A 45 3.40 -8.37 0.05
C ILE A 45 4.26 -7.70 1.14
N PHE A 46 5.47 -7.26 0.82
CA PHE A 46 6.35 -6.60 1.80
C PHE A 46 6.16 -5.08 1.83
N ASP A 47 5.37 -4.55 0.91
CA ASP A 47 5.21 -3.11 0.74
C ASP A 47 4.19 -2.54 1.73
N GLU A 48 4.48 -1.36 2.27
CA GLU A 48 3.45 -0.52 2.88
C GLU A 48 2.66 0.19 1.79
N VAL A 49 1.33 0.15 1.90
CA VAL A 49 0.41 0.70 0.92
C VAL A 49 -0.44 1.80 1.56
N THR A 50 -0.69 2.85 0.79
CA THR A 50 -1.69 3.86 1.14
C THR A 50 -2.52 4.18 -0.11
N GLY A 51 -3.57 4.96 0.06
CA GLY A 51 -4.38 5.37 -1.07
C GLY A 51 -5.04 6.72 -0.90
N CYS A 52 -5.57 7.22 -2.02
CA CYS A 52 -6.37 8.44 -2.02
C CYS A 52 -7.69 8.19 -1.25
N PRO A 53 -8.07 9.04 -0.28
CA PRO A 53 -9.35 8.90 0.42
C PRO A 53 -10.58 9.21 -0.45
N ILE A 54 -10.39 9.61 -1.71
CA ILE A 54 -11.47 10.06 -2.60
C ILE A 54 -11.68 9.15 -3.80
N CYS A 55 -10.60 8.73 -4.48
CA CYS A 55 -10.68 7.84 -5.64
C CYS A 55 -10.03 6.46 -5.40
N GLU A 56 -9.55 6.22 -4.17
CA GLU A 56 -9.02 4.93 -3.72
C GLU A 56 -7.79 4.43 -4.50
N ALA A 57 -7.21 5.27 -5.35
CA ALA A 57 -5.96 5.01 -6.05
C ALA A 57 -4.87 4.56 -5.07
N ARG A 58 -4.26 3.40 -5.33
CA ARG A 58 -3.29 2.74 -4.44
C ARG A 58 -1.85 2.98 -4.88
N ALA A 59 -0.98 3.19 -3.91
CA ALA A 59 0.44 3.36 -4.13
C ALA A 59 1.24 2.94 -2.91
N HIS A 60 2.53 2.70 -3.12
CA HIS A 60 3.49 2.60 -2.03
C HIS A 60 3.37 3.82 -1.12
N LYS A 61 3.26 3.58 0.19
CA LYS A 61 3.00 4.61 1.19
C LYS A 61 3.97 5.79 1.09
N GLY A 62 5.27 5.51 1.01
CA GLY A 62 6.29 6.55 0.85
C GLY A 62 6.10 7.38 -0.42
N HIS A 63 6.01 6.72 -1.58
CA HIS A 63 5.84 7.41 -2.86
C HIS A 63 4.60 8.31 -2.92
N PHE A 64 3.48 7.86 -2.34
CA PHE A 64 2.26 8.65 -2.33
C PHE A 64 2.33 9.84 -1.37
N ILE A 65 2.89 9.64 -0.17
CA ILE A 65 3.10 10.73 0.81
C ILE A 65 4.02 11.81 0.21
N ASP A 66 5.14 11.42 -0.38
CA ASP A 66 6.09 12.35 -1.00
C ASP A 66 5.41 13.11 -2.14
N TRP A 67 4.64 12.43 -2.98
CA TRP A 67 3.86 13.06 -4.04
C TRP A 67 2.89 14.11 -3.50
N VAL A 68 2.07 13.76 -2.50
CA VAL A 68 1.09 14.70 -1.93
C VAL A 68 1.78 15.88 -1.25
N ARG A 69 2.91 15.67 -0.56
CA ARG A 69 3.70 16.78 0.01
C ARG A 69 4.25 17.73 -1.06
N MET A 70 4.60 17.23 -2.24
CA MET A 70 5.15 18.04 -3.33
C MET A 70 4.09 18.71 -4.20
N LYS A 71 2.94 18.06 -4.39
CA LYS A 71 1.91 18.48 -5.37
C LYS A 71 0.60 18.91 -4.74
N HIS A 72 0.40 18.67 -3.44
CA HIS A 72 -0.84 18.91 -2.70
C HIS A 72 -2.09 18.35 -3.39
N ALA A 73 -1.94 17.25 -4.14
CA ALA A 73 -3.01 16.68 -4.94
C ALA A 73 -2.80 15.18 -5.23
N CYS A 74 -3.90 14.47 -5.46
CA CYS A 74 -3.88 13.08 -5.89
C CYS A 74 -3.22 12.93 -7.28
N PRO A 75 -2.30 11.96 -7.49
CA PRO A 75 -1.72 11.70 -8.82
C PRO A 75 -2.75 11.25 -9.86
N VAL A 76 -3.88 10.69 -9.43
CA VAL A 76 -4.92 10.12 -10.30
C VAL A 76 -6.09 11.09 -10.48
N CYS A 77 -6.87 11.37 -9.43
CA CYS A 77 -8.08 12.20 -9.54
C CYS A 77 -7.82 13.71 -9.45
N LYS A 78 -6.57 14.12 -9.21
CA LYS A 78 -6.12 15.52 -9.11
C LYS A 78 -6.78 16.37 -8.03
N LYS A 79 -7.65 15.79 -7.19
CA LYS A 79 -8.24 16.48 -6.04
C LYS A 79 -7.18 16.84 -5.01
N SER A 80 -7.39 17.97 -4.34
CA SER A 80 -6.50 18.50 -3.30
C SER A 80 -6.40 17.54 -2.13
N LEU A 81 -5.18 17.29 -1.69
CA LEU A 81 -4.87 16.41 -0.57
C LEU A 81 -3.72 17.04 0.23
N ASN A 82 -3.73 16.81 1.54
CA ASN A 82 -2.63 17.17 2.42
C ASN A 82 -2.19 15.98 3.27
N VAL A 83 -0.98 16.07 3.82
CA VAL A 83 -0.40 15.04 4.69
C VAL A 83 -0.11 15.63 6.06
N SER A 84 -0.60 14.98 7.11
CA SER A 84 -0.33 15.39 8.49
C SER A 84 1.14 15.14 8.87
N SER A 85 1.57 15.70 9.99
CA SER A 85 2.89 15.43 10.56
C SER A 85 3.11 13.94 10.86
N SER A 86 2.03 13.19 11.09
CA SER A 86 2.03 11.74 11.30
C SER A 86 1.95 10.89 10.02
N GLY A 87 1.94 11.51 8.83
CA GLY A 87 1.91 10.81 7.55
C GLY A 87 0.51 10.36 7.10
N VAL A 88 -0.55 10.84 7.74
CA VAL A 88 -1.94 10.56 7.35
C VAL A 88 -2.34 11.50 6.22
N ILE A 89 -2.87 10.94 5.13
CA ILE A 89 -3.39 11.71 4.00
C ILE A 89 -4.83 12.08 4.30
N PHE A 90 -5.16 13.36 4.16
CA PHE A 90 -6.50 13.89 4.32
C PHE A 90 -6.87 14.82 3.17
N ILE A 91 -8.16 15.09 3.04
CA ILE A 91 -8.70 16.00 2.03
C ILE A 91 -8.49 17.42 2.55
N ASP A 92 -7.89 18.27 1.71
CA ASP A 92 -7.77 19.71 2.00
C ASP A 92 -9.13 20.41 1.99
#